data_AF-J3P657-F1
#
_entry.id   AF-J3P657-F1
#
_cell.length_a   1.000
_cell.length_b   1.000
_cell.length_c   1.000
_cell.angle_alpha   90.00
_cell.angle_beta   90.00
_cell.angle_gamma   90.00
#
_symmetry.space_group_name_H-M   'P 1'
#
loop_
_entity.id
_entity.type
_entity.pdbx_description
1 polymer ?
#
loop_
_entity_poly.entity_id
_entity_poly.type
_entity_poly.pdbx_seq_one_letter_code
_entity_poly.pdbx_strand_id
1 'polypeptide(L)'
;MSPERVDPGRVEPPARLIPKVISGLDDICPGSLAAITRIYGPVFNTLVPVSRPEVAEFTKLYENRQRMINIAYANEMADACAGLSIDPYEVCAAASSKPFGYMNYNPGLGVGGHCIPVNPWYLLASGCEMSLLRQASEAMSRRPVDAARAYAKYLRDSEAFGAAQVLVVGMGFKHGQSTLSYSPGLELARELQRIGNKEAESRSIRVVFADPLVTQAAIPSIEKLADEGWNRAGTCWDGATTGVCV
;
A
#
# COMPACT_ATOMS: atom_id res chain seq x y z
N MET A 1 11.73 -1.60 25.85
CA MET A 1 11.34 -1.28 24.45
C MET A 1 9.84 -0.99 24.37
N SER A 2 9.38 -0.15 23.44
CA SER A 2 7.94 0.07 23.20
C SER A 2 7.64 0.43 21.74
N PRO A 3 7.14 -0.51 20.92
CA PRO A 3 6.89 -0.25 19.51
C PRO A 3 5.75 0.76 19.30
N GLU A 4 5.83 1.53 18.22
CA GLU A 4 4.75 2.41 17.78
C GLU A 4 3.71 1.63 16.96
N ARG A 5 2.42 1.85 17.26
CA ARG A 5 1.29 1.08 16.71
C ARG A 5 0.20 1.97 16.10
N VAL A 6 0.33 3.29 16.19
CA VAL A 6 -0.54 4.26 15.52
C VAL A 6 -0.44 4.15 14.01
N ASP A 7 -1.58 4.25 13.33
CA ASP A 7 -1.67 4.31 11.88
C ASP A 7 -1.63 5.78 11.41
N PRO A 8 -0.64 6.20 10.60
CA PRO A 8 -0.51 7.60 10.18
C PRO A 8 -1.77 8.14 9.52
N GLY A 9 -2.25 9.30 9.97
CA GLY A 9 -3.46 9.95 9.45
C GLY A 9 -4.79 9.40 9.98
N ARG A 10 -4.77 8.31 10.77
CA ARG A 10 -5.97 7.79 11.43
C ARG A 10 -6.15 8.48 12.80
N VAL A 11 -7.32 9.08 13.01
CA VAL A 11 -7.64 9.80 14.27
C VAL A 11 -8.40 8.93 15.28
N GLU A 12 -9.09 7.88 14.81
CA GLU A 12 -9.91 7.00 15.64
C GLU A 12 -9.49 5.52 15.50
N PRO A 13 -9.22 4.79 16.60
CA PRO A 13 -9.23 5.28 17.97
C PRO A 13 -8.06 6.24 18.24
N PRO A 14 -8.21 7.25 19.13
CA PRO A 14 -7.13 8.13 19.51
C PRO A 14 -5.98 7.34 20.13
N ALA A 15 -4.74 7.83 19.98
CA ALA A 15 -3.53 7.13 20.37
C ALA A 15 -3.55 6.57 21.80
N ARG A 16 -4.09 7.32 22.77
CA ARG A 16 -4.23 6.91 24.17
C ARG A 16 -5.06 5.63 24.39
N LEU A 17 -5.96 5.29 23.47
CA LEU A 17 -6.81 4.09 23.54
C LEU A 17 -6.17 2.88 22.87
N ILE A 18 -5.10 3.05 22.09
CA ILE A 18 -4.37 1.94 21.49
C ILE A 18 -3.49 1.32 22.59
N PRO A 19 -3.64 0.02 22.92
CA PRO A 19 -2.84 -0.61 23.97
C PRO A 19 -1.34 -0.50 23.70
N LYS A 20 -0.59 0.05 24.65
CA LYS A 20 0.85 0.28 24.52
C LYS A 20 1.62 -0.94 25.01
N VAL A 21 2.26 -1.64 24.07
CA VAL A 21 3.18 -2.73 24.40
C VAL A 21 4.45 -2.14 24.99
N ILE A 22 4.86 -2.63 26.15
CA ILE A 22 6.06 -2.18 26.86
C ILE A 22 6.89 -3.37 27.35
N SER A 23 8.19 -3.19 27.43
CA SER A 23 9.10 -4.16 28.05
C SER A 23 10.26 -3.45 28.73
N GLY A 24 10.73 -4.02 29.83
CA GLY A 24 11.99 -3.63 30.49
C GLY A 24 13.14 -4.54 30.06
N LEU A 25 14.32 -4.19 30.57
CA LEU A 25 15.54 -4.99 30.59
C LEU A 25 15.82 -5.36 32.06
N ASP A 26 14.83 -5.90 32.78
CA ASP A 26 14.93 -6.08 34.24
C ASP A 26 15.99 -7.10 34.67
N ASP A 27 16.42 -7.96 33.75
CA ASP A 27 17.55 -8.88 33.90
C ASP A 27 18.91 -8.15 33.94
N ILE A 28 19.01 -6.98 33.30
CA ILE A 28 20.24 -6.16 33.25
C ILE A 28 20.12 -4.91 34.14
N CYS A 29 18.93 -4.32 34.22
CA CYS A 29 18.61 -3.10 34.93
C CYS A 29 17.31 -3.31 35.72
N PRO A 30 17.38 -3.87 36.94
CA PRO A 30 16.20 -4.11 37.76
C PRO A 30 15.36 -2.85 37.95
N GLY A 31 14.06 -2.94 37.68
CA GLY A 31 13.11 -1.83 37.81
C GLY A 31 12.96 -0.97 36.55
N SER A 32 13.65 -1.32 35.46
CA SER A 32 13.48 -0.68 34.16
C SER A 32 12.05 -0.77 33.63
N LEU A 33 11.35 -1.91 33.79
CA LEU A 33 9.94 -2.03 33.40
C LEU A 33 9.07 -1.07 34.22
N ALA A 34 9.31 -0.98 35.53
CA ALA A 34 8.58 -0.06 36.40
C ALA A 34 8.81 1.41 35.99
N ALA A 35 10.02 1.77 35.58
CA ALA A 35 10.33 3.10 35.06
C ALA A 35 9.56 3.39 33.76
N ILE A 36 9.54 2.46 32.81
CA ILE A 36 8.80 2.59 31.55
C ILE A 36 7.29 2.69 31.80
N THR A 37 6.75 1.89 32.73
CA THR A 37 5.34 1.95 33.15
C THR A 37 4.98 3.33 33.70
N ARG A 38 5.84 3.95 34.53
CA ARG A 38 5.59 5.31 35.06
C ARG A 38 5.57 6.38 33.96
N ILE A 39 6.38 6.21 32.91
CA ILE A 39 6.44 7.16 31.78
C ILE A 39 5.18 7.02 30.90
N TYR A 40 4.79 5.81 30.54
CA TYR A 40 3.67 5.58 29.61
C TYR A 40 2.30 5.57 30.26
N GLY A 41 2.19 5.25 31.55
CA GLY A 41 0.92 5.13 32.28
C GLY A 41 0.03 6.38 32.24
N PRO A 42 0.58 7.61 32.35
CA PRO A 42 -0.22 8.82 32.20
C PRO A 42 -0.71 9.11 30.77
N VAL A 43 -0.11 8.48 29.75
CA VAL A 43 -0.36 8.78 28.33
C VAL A 43 -1.32 7.78 27.69
N PHE A 44 -1.27 6.51 28.12
CA PHE A 44 -2.04 5.41 27.53
C PHE A 44 -2.96 4.76 28.56
N ASN A 45 -4.20 4.48 28.16
CA ASN A 45 -5.20 3.88 29.04
C ASN A 45 -4.88 2.41 29.38
N THR A 46 -4.22 1.70 28.47
CA THR A 46 -3.90 0.28 28.62
C THR A 46 -2.43 0.05 28.30
N LEU A 47 -1.68 -0.47 29.26
CA LEU A 47 -0.32 -0.95 29.07
C LEU A 47 -0.31 -2.48 28.98
N VAL A 48 0.48 -3.02 28.06
CA VAL A 48 0.66 -4.46 27.86
C VAL A 48 2.14 -4.79 28.10
N PRO A 49 2.54 -5.11 29.33
CA PRO A 49 3.91 -5.50 29.63
C PRO A 49 4.21 -6.88 29.03
N VAL A 50 5.37 -7.01 28.41
CA VAL A 50 5.91 -8.28 27.92
C VAL A 50 7.28 -8.58 28.53
N SER A 51 7.67 -9.84 28.50
CA SER A 51 8.78 -10.37 29.30
C SER A 51 10.17 -9.83 28.93
N ARG A 52 10.39 -9.42 27.68
CA ARG A 52 11.69 -8.92 27.19
C ARG A 52 11.54 -8.04 25.93
N PRO A 53 12.55 -7.22 25.59
CA PRO A 53 12.52 -6.35 24.40
C PRO A 53 12.19 -7.05 23.10
N GLU A 54 12.76 -8.24 22.88
CA GLU A 54 12.60 -9.01 21.65
C GLU A 54 11.13 -9.35 21.40
N VAL A 55 10.35 -9.66 22.45
CA VAL A 55 8.91 -9.91 22.32
C VAL A 55 8.17 -8.63 21.89
N ALA A 56 8.55 -7.48 22.44
CA ALA A 56 7.96 -6.20 22.07
C ALA A 56 8.30 -5.82 20.61
N GLU A 57 9.55 -6.01 20.19
CA GLU A 57 10.00 -5.74 18.82
C GLU A 57 9.32 -6.68 17.82
N PHE A 58 9.30 -7.98 18.12
CA PHE A 58 8.71 -8.97 17.23
C PHE A 58 7.21 -8.81 17.09
N THR A 59 6.52 -8.26 18.09
CA THR A 59 5.08 -7.91 18.01
C THR A 59 4.81 -6.97 16.83
N LYS A 60 5.62 -5.90 16.67
CA LYS A 60 5.43 -4.95 15.56
C LYS A 60 5.66 -5.62 14.21
N LEU A 61 6.68 -6.47 14.14
CA LEU A 61 6.98 -7.18 12.91
C LEU A 61 5.88 -8.20 12.58
N TYR A 62 5.34 -8.90 13.56
CA TYR A 62 4.23 -9.83 13.40
C TYR A 62 2.99 -9.13 12.82
N GLU A 63 2.59 -7.99 13.39
CA GLU A 63 1.45 -7.18 12.91
C GLU A 63 1.61 -6.76 11.44
N ASN A 64 2.77 -6.24 11.06
CA ASN A 64 3.01 -5.80 9.68
C ASN A 64 3.08 -6.97 8.69
N ARG A 65 3.61 -8.13 9.09
CA ARG A 65 3.68 -9.32 8.25
C ARG A 65 2.31 -9.93 7.99
N GLN A 66 1.48 -10.03 9.02
CA GLN A 66 0.09 -10.46 8.87
C GLN A 66 -0.63 -9.55 7.88
N ARG A 67 -0.43 -8.23 8.00
CA ARG A 67 -0.97 -7.24 7.06
C ARG A 67 -0.50 -7.48 5.62
N MET A 68 0.81 -7.68 5.40
CA MET A 68 1.36 -7.99 4.07
C MET A 68 0.69 -9.23 3.45
N ILE A 69 0.63 -10.33 4.22
CA ILE A 69 0.07 -11.60 3.75
C ILE A 69 -1.42 -11.44 3.40
N ASN A 70 -2.18 -10.76 4.25
CA ASN A 70 -3.62 -10.57 4.01
C ASN A 70 -3.89 -9.67 2.79
N ILE A 71 -3.09 -8.62 2.57
CA ILE A 71 -3.19 -7.80 1.35
C ILE A 71 -2.84 -8.64 0.12
N ALA A 72 -1.76 -9.42 0.17
CA ALA A 72 -1.38 -10.30 -0.93
C ALA A 72 -2.48 -11.31 -1.27
N TYR A 73 -3.07 -11.92 -0.25
CA TYR A 73 -4.18 -12.85 -0.41
C TYR A 73 -5.42 -12.18 -1.03
N ALA A 74 -5.82 -11.00 -0.55
CA ALA A 74 -6.95 -10.26 -1.12
C ALA A 74 -6.74 -9.92 -2.60
N ASN A 75 -5.50 -9.56 -2.97
CA ASN A 75 -5.12 -9.28 -4.34
C ASN A 75 -5.12 -10.53 -5.23
N GLU A 76 -4.60 -11.66 -4.75
CA GLU A 76 -4.62 -12.92 -5.48
C GLU A 76 -6.06 -13.43 -5.70
N MET A 77 -6.93 -13.28 -4.69
CA MET A 77 -8.36 -13.56 -4.83
C MET A 77 -9.02 -12.66 -5.87
N ALA A 78 -8.63 -11.39 -5.96
CA ALA A 78 -9.15 -10.48 -6.97
C ALA A 78 -8.75 -10.89 -8.39
N ASP A 79 -7.51 -11.33 -8.57
CA ASP A 79 -7.02 -11.83 -9.86
C ASP A 79 -7.77 -13.10 -10.28
N ALA A 80 -8.07 -13.99 -9.33
CA ALA A 80 -8.89 -15.18 -9.58
C ALA A 80 -10.33 -14.82 -9.98
N CYS A 81 -10.93 -13.81 -9.34
CA CYS A 81 -12.28 -13.33 -9.67
C CYS A 81 -12.37 -12.78 -11.10
N ALA A 82 -11.31 -12.13 -11.61
CA ALA A 82 -11.26 -11.60 -12.96
C ALA A 82 -11.45 -12.71 -14.03
N GLY A 83 -10.85 -13.89 -13.83
CA GLY A 83 -11.03 -15.05 -14.72
C GLY A 83 -12.44 -15.67 -14.68
N LEU A 84 -13.22 -15.35 -13.66
CA LEU A 84 -14.57 -15.87 -13.42
C LEU A 84 -15.67 -14.84 -13.68
N SER A 85 -15.32 -13.60 -14.09
CA SER A 85 -16.27 -12.48 -14.23
C SER A 85 -17.03 -12.17 -12.92
N ILE A 86 -16.34 -12.27 -11.78
CA ILE A 86 -16.87 -11.95 -10.44
C ILE A 86 -16.30 -10.60 -9.99
N ASP A 87 -17.12 -9.74 -9.35
CA ASP A 87 -16.63 -8.52 -8.72
C ASP A 87 -15.92 -8.84 -7.39
N PRO A 88 -14.58 -8.66 -7.30
CA PRO A 88 -13.86 -8.98 -6.08
C PRO A 88 -14.18 -8.03 -4.92
N TYR A 89 -14.65 -6.80 -5.19
CA TYR A 89 -15.07 -5.88 -4.16
C TYR A 89 -16.41 -6.28 -3.54
N GLU A 90 -17.35 -6.79 -4.34
CA GLU A 90 -18.58 -7.39 -3.85
C GLU A 90 -18.28 -8.59 -2.94
N VAL A 91 -17.36 -9.46 -3.34
CA VAL A 91 -16.92 -10.61 -2.53
C VAL A 91 -16.34 -10.16 -1.19
N CYS A 92 -15.42 -9.19 -1.18
CA CYS A 92 -14.86 -8.65 0.08
C CYS A 92 -15.94 -8.00 0.97
N ALA A 93 -16.87 -7.25 0.38
CA ALA A 93 -17.98 -6.64 1.11
C ALA A 93 -18.91 -7.70 1.73
N ALA A 94 -19.27 -8.73 0.97
CA ALA A 94 -20.10 -9.83 1.44
C ALA A 94 -19.40 -10.63 2.56
N ALA A 95 -18.11 -10.96 2.38
CA ALA A 95 -17.32 -11.68 3.39
C ALA A 95 -17.17 -10.87 4.69
N SER A 96 -17.13 -9.54 4.60
CA SER A 96 -17.06 -8.62 5.75
C SER A 96 -18.28 -8.68 6.67
N SER A 97 -19.40 -9.27 6.22
CA SER A 97 -20.58 -9.48 7.07
C SER A 97 -20.37 -10.57 8.14
N LYS A 98 -19.33 -11.40 7.98
CA LYS A 98 -18.99 -12.45 8.96
C LYS A 98 -18.30 -11.84 10.18
N PRO A 99 -18.83 -12.02 11.41
CA PRO A 99 -18.31 -11.34 12.60
C PRO A 99 -17.02 -11.95 13.18
N PHE A 100 -16.50 -13.04 12.61
CA PHE A 100 -15.30 -13.73 13.09
C PHE A 100 -14.52 -14.39 11.96
N GLY A 101 -13.20 -14.55 12.16
CA GLY A 101 -12.33 -15.29 11.26
C GLY A 101 -12.10 -14.64 9.88
N TYR A 102 -12.65 -13.44 9.65
CA TYR A 102 -12.41 -12.64 8.47
C TYR A 102 -11.97 -11.23 8.88
N MET A 103 -10.83 -10.80 8.35
CA MET A 103 -10.36 -9.43 8.49
C MET A 103 -10.46 -8.79 7.11
N ASN A 104 -11.22 -7.71 6.98
CA ASN A 104 -11.45 -7.08 5.69
C ASN A 104 -10.16 -6.42 5.17
N TYR A 105 -9.70 -6.90 4.02
CA TYR A 105 -8.68 -6.29 3.17
C TYR A 105 -9.25 -6.17 1.77
N ASN A 106 -9.36 -4.95 1.28
CA ASN A 106 -9.80 -4.72 -0.08
C ASN A 106 -8.65 -4.96 -1.07
N PRO A 107 -8.95 -5.46 -2.28
CA PRO A 107 -7.99 -5.51 -3.37
C PRO A 107 -7.44 -4.12 -3.70
N GLY A 108 -6.23 -4.07 -4.25
CA GLY A 108 -5.57 -2.84 -4.67
C GLY A 108 -4.36 -3.10 -5.57
N LEU A 109 -3.67 -2.02 -5.93
CA LEU A 109 -2.53 -2.08 -6.86
C LEU A 109 -1.25 -2.66 -6.25
N GLY A 110 -1.15 -2.69 -4.92
CA GLY A 110 0.01 -3.21 -4.20
C GLY A 110 0.07 -2.67 -2.79
N VAL A 111 1.28 -2.64 -2.24
CA VAL A 111 1.55 -2.19 -0.88
C VAL A 111 2.59 -1.08 -0.91
N GLY A 112 2.34 0.01 -0.19
CA GLY A 112 3.28 1.13 -0.10
C GLY A 112 3.64 1.57 1.31
N GLY A 113 4.41 2.66 1.39
CA GLY A 113 5.02 3.15 2.63
C GLY A 113 6.27 2.35 3.00
N HIS A 114 6.93 2.66 4.11
CA HIS A 114 8.15 1.93 4.51
C HIS A 114 7.82 0.62 5.25
N CYS A 115 6.85 0.67 6.16
CA CYS A 115 6.68 -0.35 7.19
C CYS A 115 6.25 -1.73 6.69
N ILE A 116 5.48 -1.79 5.59
CA ILE A 116 4.94 -3.05 5.08
C ILE A 116 5.83 -3.63 3.96
N PRO A 117 6.26 -2.88 2.94
CA PRO A 117 7.05 -3.46 1.86
C PRO A 117 8.55 -3.62 2.21
N VAL A 118 9.09 -2.91 3.21
CA VAL A 118 10.52 -2.99 3.57
C VAL A 118 10.79 -3.94 4.74
N ASN A 119 9.99 -3.84 5.83
CA ASN A 119 10.22 -4.61 7.06
C ASN A 119 10.32 -6.14 6.88
N PRO A 120 9.57 -6.79 5.96
CA PRO A 120 9.71 -8.22 5.69
C PRO A 120 11.14 -8.61 5.30
N TRP A 121 11.83 -7.79 4.51
CA TRP A 121 13.15 -8.09 3.99
C TRP A 121 14.24 -8.07 5.07
N TYR A 122 14.12 -7.21 6.09
CA TYR A 122 15.04 -7.23 7.23
C TYR A 122 14.98 -8.55 7.99
N LEU A 123 13.79 -9.13 8.16
CA LEU A 123 13.67 -10.43 8.82
C LEU A 123 14.16 -11.57 7.91
N LEU A 124 13.82 -11.55 6.63
CA LEU A 124 14.31 -12.57 5.70
C LEU A 124 15.84 -12.54 5.62
N ALA A 125 16.44 -11.35 5.67
CA ALA A 125 17.89 -11.18 5.70
C ALA A 125 18.54 -11.63 7.02
N SER A 126 17.79 -11.73 8.12
CA SER A 126 18.31 -12.24 9.40
C SER A 126 18.38 -13.78 9.46
N GLY A 127 18.14 -14.47 8.34
CA GLY A 127 18.15 -15.93 8.25
C GLY A 127 16.86 -16.61 8.72
N CYS A 128 15.82 -15.84 9.05
CA CYS A 128 14.50 -16.39 9.35
C CYS A 128 13.76 -16.71 8.05
N GLU A 129 13.86 -17.95 7.58
CA GLU A 129 13.14 -18.38 6.40
C GLU A 129 11.62 -18.39 6.64
N MET A 130 10.91 -17.59 5.86
CA MET A 130 9.44 -17.48 5.88
C MET A 130 8.92 -17.50 4.44
N SER A 131 8.71 -18.69 3.88
CA SER A 131 8.30 -18.88 2.49
C SER A 131 7.05 -18.09 2.12
N LEU A 132 6.01 -18.14 2.96
CA LEU A 132 4.75 -17.41 2.75
C LEU A 132 4.99 -15.88 2.70
N LEU A 133 5.77 -15.35 3.64
CA LEU A 133 6.07 -13.92 3.68
C LEU A 133 6.90 -13.48 2.48
N ARG A 134 7.87 -14.30 2.06
CA ARG A 134 8.70 -14.05 0.87
C ARG A 134 7.83 -13.97 -0.38
N GLN A 135 6.99 -14.97 -0.62
CA GLN A 135 6.08 -15.01 -1.78
C GLN A 135 5.13 -13.81 -1.79
N ALA A 136 4.51 -13.49 -0.65
CA ALA A 136 3.64 -12.32 -0.53
C ALA A 136 4.40 -11.01 -0.83
N SER A 137 5.60 -10.84 -0.29
CA SER A 137 6.41 -9.62 -0.48
C SER A 137 6.85 -9.45 -1.93
N GLU A 138 7.27 -10.54 -2.57
CA GLU A 138 7.65 -10.54 -3.98
C GLU A 138 6.46 -10.27 -4.91
N ALA A 139 5.31 -10.92 -4.65
CA ALA A 139 4.09 -10.71 -5.42
C ALA A 139 3.62 -9.26 -5.33
N MET A 140 3.58 -8.68 -4.13
CA MET A 140 3.15 -7.28 -3.93
C MET A 140 4.14 -6.27 -4.51
N SER A 141 5.44 -6.59 -4.53
CA SER A 141 6.45 -5.73 -5.16
C SER A 141 6.34 -5.71 -6.69
N ARG A 142 5.98 -6.83 -7.32
CA ARG A 142 5.82 -6.92 -8.78
C ARG A 142 4.48 -6.41 -9.29
N ARG A 143 3.42 -6.52 -8.48
CA ARG A 143 2.02 -6.23 -8.87
C ARG A 143 1.82 -4.90 -9.62
N PRO A 144 2.39 -3.74 -9.20
CA PRO A 144 2.17 -2.48 -9.93
C PRO A 144 2.73 -2.51 -11.36
N VAL A 145 3.90 -3.12 -11.53
CA VAL A 145 4.57 -3.30 -12.83
C VAL A 145 3.79 -4.27 -13.71
N ASP A 146 3.32 -5.38 -13.15
CA ASP A 146 2.54 -6.36 -13.89
C ASP A 146 1.18 -5.79 -14.34
N ALA A 147 0.54 -4.98 -13.48
CA ALA A 147 -0.69 -4.25 -13.82
C ALA A 147 -0.45 -3.23 -14.94
N ALA A 148 0.64 -2.46 -14.89
CA ALA A 148 1.02 -1.53 -15.96
C ALA A 148 1.20 -2.25 -17.31
N ARG A 149 1.87 -3.41 -17.30
CA ARG A 149 2.08 -4.23 -18.51
C ARG A 149 0.79 -4.82 -19.05
N ALA A 150 -0.08 -5.32 -18.17
CA ALA A 150 -1.39 -5.82 -18.56
C ALA A 150 -2.24 -4.72 -19.20
N TYR A 151 -2.24 -3.52 -18.61
CA TYR A 151 -2.96 -2.37 -19.14
C TYR A 151 -2.39 -1.90 -20.49
N ALA A 152 -1.06 -1.80 -20.62
CA ALA A 152 -0.43 -1.46 -21.89
C ALA A 152 -0.74 -2.49 -22.98
N LYS A 153 -0.78 -3.79 -22.64
CA LYS A 153 -1.21 -4.84 -23.57
C LYS A 153 -2.66 -4.65 -23.99
N TYR A 154 -3.57 -4.44 -23.04
CA TYR A 154 -4.98 -4.18 -23.32
C TYR A 154 -5.16 -3.01 -24.30
N LEU A 155 -4.44 -1.91 -24.08
CA LEU A 155 -4.52 -0.76 -24.98
C LEU A 155 -4.06 -1.13 -26.40
N ARG A 156 -2.94 -1.85 -26.56
CA ARG A 156 -2.42 -2.30 -27.86
C ARG A 156 -3.38 -3.23 -28.61
N ASP A 157 -4.08 -4.09 -27.87
CA ASP A 157 -5.03 -5.06 -28.43
C ASP A 157 -6.36 -4.40 -28.82
N SER A 158 -6.62 -3.16 -28.38
CA SER A 158 -7.78 -2.39 -28.82
C SER A 158 -7.56 -1.84 -30.23
N GLU A 159 -8.54 -2.02 -31.14
CA GLU A 159 -8.46 -1.58 -32.55
C GLU A 159 -8.22 -0.07 -32.73
N ALA A 160 -8.35 0.71 -31.65
CA ALA A 160 -8.15 2.16 -31.60
C ALA A 160 -6.71 2.60 -31.24
N PHE A 161 -5.72 1.70 -31.14
CA PHE A 161 -4.40 2.05 -30.62
C PHE A 161 -3.52 2.85 -31.62
N GLY A 162 -3.79 4.15 -31.70
CA GLY A 162 -2.84 5.18 -32.10
C GLY A 162 -2.01 5.66 -30.89
N ALA A 163 -1.64 6.94 -30.86
CA ALA A 163 -1.07 7.55 -29.65
C ALA A 163 -2.17 7.66 -28.57
N ALA A 164 -1.90 7.12 -27.38
CA ALA A 164 -2.85 7.08 -26.27
C ALA A 164 -2.36 7.94 -25.10
N GLN A 165 -3.28 8.66 -24.44
CA GLN A 165 -2.99 9.34 -23.19
C GLN A 165 -3.61 8.58 -22.02
N VAL A 166 -2.80 8.31 -21.00
CA VAL A 166 -3.20 7.61 -19.78
C VAL A 166 -3.09 8.57 -18.59
N LEU A 167 -4.23 8.81 -17.95
CA LEU A 167 -4.31 9.55 -16.70
C LEU A 167 -4.24 8.58 -15.51
N VAL A 168 -3.22 8.73 -14.65
CA VAL A 168 -3.11 8.02 -13.38
C VAL A 168 -3.62 8.92 -12.26
N VAL A 169 -4.70 8.50 -11.60
CA VAL A 169 -5.30 9.25 -10.48
C VAL A 169 -4.85 8.62 -9.16
N GLY A 170 -4.19 9.42 -8.32
CA GLY A 170 -3.64 8.99 -7.03
C GLY A 170 -2.18 8.53 -7.14
N MET A 171 -1.27 9.32 -6.54
CA MET A 171 0.17 9.05 -6.56
C MET A 171 0.74 8.80 -5.16
N GLY A 172 0.12 9.34 -4.12
CA GLY A 172 0.48 9.01 -2.73
C GLY A 172 0.29 7.52 -2.43
N PHE A 173 1.15 6.94 -1.57
CA PHE A 173 1.02 5.52 -1.21
C PHE A 173 -0.22 5.22 -0.34
N LYS A 174 -0.81 6.26 0.28
CA LYS A 174 -1.97 6.17 1.17
C LYS A 174 -2.87 7.39 0.94
N HIS A 175 -4.17 7.16 1.01
CA HIS A 175 -5.17 8.23 0.99
C HIS A 175 -4.86 9.34 2.00
N GLY A 176 -5.02 10.60 1.58
CA GLY A 176 -4.80 11.77 2.44
C GLY A 176 -3.34 12.10 2.72
N GLN A 177 -2.39 11.52 1.98
CA GLN A 177 -0.95 11.76 2.15
C GLN A 177 -0.26 12.01 0.81
N SER A 178 0.70 12.93 0.78
CA SER A 178 1.52 13.24 -0.41
C SER A 178 2.78 12.37 -0.54
N THR A 179 2.96 11.40 0.35
CA THR A 179 4.20 10.61 0.42
C THR A 179 4.26 9.59 -0.71
N LEU A 180 5.39 9.56 -1.43
CA LEU A 180 5.62 8.70 -2.58
C LEU A 180 6.45 7.43 -2.27
N SER A 181 6.90 7.28 -1.02
CA SER A 181 7.73 6.15 -0.60
C SER A 181 7.05 4.82 -0.90
N TYR A 182 7.66 4.05 -1.82
CA TYR A 182 7.14 2.77 -2.30
C TYR A 182 5.68 2.84 -2.80
N SER A 183 5.27 3.97 -3.39
CA SER A 183 3.90 4.13 -3.88
C SER A 183 3.60 3.18 -5.06
N PRO A 184 2.58 2.31 -4.96
CA PRO A 184 2.14 1.48 -6.08
C PRO A 184 1.72 2.30 -7.31
N GLY A 185 1.00 3.41 -7.11
CA GLY A 185 0.54 4.27 -8.21
C GLY A 185 1.69 4.92 -8.96
N LEU A 186 2.72 5.36 -8.24
CA LEU A 186 3.94 5.89 -8.86
C LEU A 186 4.70 4.82 -9.65
N GLU A 187 4.83 3.61 -9.11
CA GLU A 187 5.51 2.51 -9.80
C GLU A 187 4.76 2.09 -11.08
N LEU A 188 3.42 2.03 -11.04
CA LEU A 188 2.61 1.80 -12.23
C LEU A 188 2.79 2.91 -13.27
N ALA A 189 2.73 4.18 -12.87
CA ALA A 189 2.87 5.31 -13.78
C ALA A 189 4.26 5.33 -14.46
N ARG A 190 5.31 5.03 -13.68
CA ARG A 190 6.69 4.91 -14.20
C ARG A 190 6.83 3.77 -15.20
N GLU A 191 6.26 2.60 -14.92
CA GLU A 191 6.34 1.47 -15.85
C GLU A 191 5.55 1.76 -17.13
N LEU A 192 4.37 2.37 -17.05
CA LEU A 192 3.62 2.82 -18.23
C LEU A 192 4.42 3.82 -19.08
N GLN A 193 5.06 4.81 -18.45
CA GLN A 193 5.92 5.77 -19.13
C GLN A 193 7.13 5.07 -19.78
N ARG A 194 7.75 4.12 -19.08
CA ARG A 194 8.88 3.34 -19.59
C ARG A 194 8.49 2.46 -20.79
N ILE A 195 7.25 1.97 -20.82
CA ILE A 195 6.70 1.25 -21.97
C ILE A 195 6.48 2.24 -23.12
N GLY A 196 5.76 3.34 -22.89
CA GLY A 196 5.47 4.36 -23.91
C GLY A 196 6.71 4.94 -24.57
N ASN A 197 7.78 5.22 -23.81
CA ASN A 197 9.04 5.76 -24.32
C ASN A 197 9.82 4.80 -25.24
N LYS A 198 9.47 3.51 -25.26
CA LYS A 198 10.11 2.51 -26.14
C LYS A 198 9.33 2.25 -27.42
N GLU A 199 8.11 2.78 -27.54
CA GLU A 199 7.25 2.57 -28.68
C GLU A 199 7.53 3.58 -29.80
N ALA A 200 7.16 3.23 -31.03
CA ALA A 200 7.12 4.19 -32.12
C ALA A 200 6.09 5.29 -31.80
N GLU A 201 6.32 6.51 -32.30
CA GLU A 201 5.50 7.69 -31.99
C GLU A 201 4.00 7.47 -32.28
N SER A 202 3.69 6.74 -33.34
CA SER A 202 2.32 6.37 -33.76
C SER A 202 1.59 5.39 -32.81
N ARG A 203 2.29 4.83 -31.81
CA ARG A 203 1.77 3.92 -30.78
C ARG A 203 2.25 4.30 -29.37
N SER A 204 2.61 5.57 -29.20
CA SER A 204 3.15 6.07 -27.94
C SER A 204 2.07 6.10 -26.84
N ILE A 205 2.50 5.84 -25.60
CA ILE A 205 1.68 6.01 -24.40
C ILE A 205 2.20 7.25 -23.67
N ARG A 206 1.42 8.33 -23.68
CA ARG A 206 1.68 9.51 -22.86
C ARG A 206 1.05 9.31 -21.50
N VAL A 207 1.84 9.37 -20.44
CA VAL A 207 1.35 9.27 -19.05
C VAL A 207 1.27 10.64 -18.42
N VAL A 208 0.12 10.95 -17.83
CA VAL A 208 -0.12 12.14 -17.00
C VAL A 208 -0.69 11.69 -15.66
N PHE A 209 -0.53 12.51 -14.61
CA PHE A 209 -1.05 12.17 -13.28
C PHE A 209 -1.92 13.26 -12.68
N ALA A 210 -2.78 12.85 -11.75
CA ALA A 210 -3.62 13.73 -10.96
C ALA A 210 -3.61 13.31 -9.49
N ASP A 211 -3.23 14.23 -8.61
CA ASP A 211 -3.26 14.03 -7.16
C ASP A 211 -3.22 15.42 -6.47
N PRO A 212 -4.23 15.77 -5.65
CA PRO A 212 -4.33 17.11 -5.05
C PRO A 212 -3.25 17.37 -3.99
N LEU A 213 -2.62 16.32 -3.45
CA LEU A 213 -1.61 16.44 -2.40
C LEU A 213 -0.18 16.30 -2.95
N VAL A 214 -0.01 15.64 -4.10
CA VAL A 214 1.30 15.49 -4.75
C VAL A 214 1.52 16.62 -5.77
N THR A 215 2.63 17.33 -5.62
CA THR A 215 3.00 18.45 -6.50
C THR A 215 3.74 17.96 -7.75
N GLN A 216 3.75 18.77 -8.81
CA GLN A 216 4.56 18.52 -10.00
C GLN A 216 6.06 18.34 -9.67
N ALA A 217 6.58 19.12 -8.71
CA ALA A 217 7.98 19.07 -8.30
C ALA A 217 8.36 17.72 -7.65
N ALA A 218 7.40 17.01 -7.06
CA ALA A 218 7.64 15.70 -6.46
C ALA A 218 7.84 14.59 -7.51
N ILE A 219 7.28 14.75 -8.71
CA ILE A 219 7.40 13.82 -9.84
C ILE A 219 7.71 14.60 -11.12
N PRO A 220 8.93 15.14 -11.30
CA PRO A 220 9.24 15.99 -12.45
C PRO A 220 9.15 15.29 -13.81
N SER A 221 9.24 13.95 -13.82
CA SER A 221 9.27 13.16 -15.05
C SER A 221 7.90 12.88 -15.65
N ILE A 222 6.80 13.05 -14.90
CA ILE A 222 5.43 12.78 -15.35
C ILE A 222 4.64 14.08 -15.18
N GLU A 223 3.93 14.51 -16.21
CA GLU A 223 3.15 15.75 -16.16
C GLU A 223 1.95 15.62 -15.24
N LYS A 224 1.77 16.59 -14.35
CA LYS A 224 0.61 16.74 -13.48
C LYS A 224 -0.49 17.50 -14.21
N LEU A 225 -1.70 16.95 -14.29
CA LEU A 225 -2.88 17.72 -14.69
C LEU A 225 -3.28 18.72 -13.60
N ALA A 226 -3.70 19.91 -14.03
CA ALA A 226 -4.21 20.92 -13.11
C ALA A 226 -5.38 20.36 -12.28
N ASP A 227 -5.45 20.72 -11.00
CA ASP A 227 -6.46 20.19 -10.08
C ASP A 227 -7.90 20.58 -10.49
N GLU A 228 -8.05 21.64 -11.27
CA GLU A 228 -9.31 22.12 -11.87
C GLU A 228 -9.71 21.33 -13.13
N GLY A 229 -8.77 20.59 -13.74
CA GLY A 229 -8.91 19.94 -15.04
C GLY A 229 -9.47 18.52 -15.00
N TRP A 230 -9.80 17.98 -13.83
CA TRP A 230 -10.36 16.64 -13.70
C TRP A 230 -11.34 16.57 -12.53
N ASN A 231 -12.55 16.05 -12.75
CA ASN A 231 -13.50 15.82 -11.67
C ASN A 231 -14.20 14.46 -11.84
N ARG A 232 -14.72 13.91 -10.74
CA ARG A 232 -15.36 12.57 -10.72
C ARG A 232 -16.60 12.47 -11.65
N ALA A 233 -17.25 13.59 -11.94
CA ALA A 233 -18.43 13.68 -12.82
C ALA A 233 -18.07 14.07 -14.27
N GLY A 234 -16.80 14.39 -14.51
CA GLY A 234 -16.28 15.10 -15.65
C GLY A 234 -14.82 14.72 -15.79
N THR A 235 -14.58 13.42 -15.97
CA THR A 235 -13.51 13.04 -16.86
C THR A 235 -13.87 13.70 -18.19
N CYS A 236 -13.16 14.75 -18.56
CA CYS A 236 -13.10 15.26 -19.92
C CYS A 236 -12.60 14.12 -20.81
N TRP A 237 -13.52 13.20 -21.11
CA TRP A 237 -13.41 12.15 -22.09
C TRP A 237 -13.56 12.84 -23.43
N ASP A 238 -12.45 13.37 -23.94
CA ASP A 238 -12.35 13.83 -25.33
C ASP A 238 -12.30 12.66 -26.34
N GLY A 239 -12.48 11.43 -25.86
CA GLY A 239 -12.42 10.21 -26.66
C GLY A 239 -11.01 9.68 -26.91
N ALA A 240 -9.96 10.41 -26.50
CA ALA A 240 -8.55 10.04 -26.72
C ALA A 240 -7.81 9.62 -25.43
N THR A 241 -8.40 9.88 -24.26
CA THR A 241 -7.79 9.62 -22.94
C THR A 241 -8.45 8.43 -22.23
N THR A 242 -7.69 7.38 -21.94
CA THR A 242 -8.16 6.24 -21.13
C THR A 242 -7.57 6.35 -19.72
N GLY A 243 -8.42 6.60 -18.71
CA GLY A 243 -7.98 6.80 -17.32
C GLY A 243 -7.80 5.49 -16.53
N VAL A 244 -6.78 5.44 -15.68
CA VAL A 244 -6.57 4.41 -14.66
C VAL A 244 -6.68 5.07 -13.28
N CYS A 245 -7.70 4.72 -12.53
CA CYS A 245 -7.79 5.09 -11.11
C CYS A 245 -7.04 4.06 -10.27
N VAL A 246 -6.18 4.55 -9.36
CA VAL A 246 -5.34 3.73 -8.46
C VAL A 246 -5.84 3.82 -7.03
#